data_AF-A0A258XHI3-F1
#
_entry.id   AF-A0A258XHI3-F1
#
_cell.length_a   1.000
_cell.length_b   1.000
_cell.length_c   1.000
_cell.angle_alpha   90.00
_cell.angle_beta   90.00
_cell.angle_gamma   90.00
#
_symmetry.space_group_name_H-M   'P 1'
#
loop_
_entity.id
_entity.type
_entity.pdbx_description
1 polymer ?
#
loop_
_entity_poly.entity_id
_entity_poly.type
_entity_poly.pdbx_seq_one_letter_code
_entity_poly.pdbx_strand_id
1 'polypeptide(L)'
;MRAFVFPGQGSQKIGMGLELAQASAAAREVFEEVDEALGQKLFQIMKEGPEDVLTLTENAQPAIMANAIAVLRVLEREGGITLAEKADFVAGHSLGEYTALCAAGAFSLADTARLLKLRGQSMQAAVPVGEGAMCVLLGADIEKATA
;
A
#
# COMPACT_ATOMS: atom_id res chain seq x y z
N MET A 1 -8.94 23.20 5.38
CA MET A 1 -8.07 22.47 4.46
C MET A 1 -7.66 21.15 5.13
N ARG A 2 -8.08 20.01 4.61
CA ARG A 2 -7.71 18.68 5.11
C ARG A 2 -7.10 17.86 3.98
N ALA A 3 -6.05 17.11 4.31
CA ALA A 3 -5.41 16.18 3.38
C ALA A 3 -5.47 14.76 3.93
N PHE A 4 -5.75 13.79 3.05
CA PHE A 4 -5.60 12.37 3.36
C PHE A 4 -4.29 11.89 2.76
N VAL A 5 -3.44 11.30 3.61
CA VAL A 5 -2.09 10.88 3.23
C VAL A 5 -1.93 9.37 3.37
N PHE A 6 -1.35 8.76 2.33
CA PHE A 6 -1.20 7.31 2.24
C PHE A 6 0.27 6.91 2.45
N PRO A 7 0.55 5.94 3.34
CA PRO A 7 1.92 5.57 3.70
C PRO A 7 2.66 4.85 2.57
N GLY A 8 3.99 4.92 2.62
CA GLY A 8 4.90 4.19 1.75
C GLY A 8 5.27 2.81 2.28
N GLN A 9 6.27 2.18 1.65
CA GLN A 9 6.80 0.88 2.05
C GLN A 9 7.43 0.95 3.44
N GLY A 10 7.39 -0.15 4.19
CA GLY A 10 7.92 -0.27 5.55
C GLY A 10 6.84 -0.37 6.62
N SER A 11 5.57 -0.06 6.28
CA SER A 11 4.44 -0.17 7.21
C SER A 11 3.72 -1.53 7.15
N GLN A 12 4.09 -2.42 6.24
CA GLN A 12 3.51 -3.76 6.14
C GLN A 12 3.83 -4.59 7.40
N LYS A 13 2.86 -5.38 7.86
CA LYS A 13 3.03 -6.32 8.98
C LYS A 13 2.10 -7.51 8.83
N ILE A 14 2.50 -8.68 9.33
CA ILE A 14 1.60 -9.83 9.42
C ILE A 14 0.39 -9.47 10.29
N GLY A 15 -0.79 -9.92 9.87
CA GLY A 15 -2.08 -9.61 10.49
C GLY A 15 -2.69 -8.28 10.03
N MET A 16 -2.05 -7.52 9.15
CA MET A 16 -2.65 -6.28 8.63
C MET A 16 -3.96 -6.56 7.89
N GLY A 17 -4.98 -5.73 8.14
CA GLY A 17 -6.30 -5.86 7.52
C GLY A 17 -7.19 -6.97 8.09
N LEU A 18 -6.67 -7.87 8.95
CA LEU A 18 -7.43 -9.02 9.46
C LEU A 18 -8.64 -8.60 10.29
N GLU A 19 -8.44 -7.77 11.33
CA GLU A 19 -9.52 -7.30 12.19
C GLU A 19 -10.57 -6.51 11.39
N LEU A 20 -10.11 -5.71 10.42
CA LEU A 20 -10.99 -4.93 9.55
C LEU A 20 -11.83 -5.85 8.64
N ALA A 21 -11.22 -6.88 8.05
CA ALA A 21 -11.92 -7.88 7.25
C ALA A 21 -12.90 -8.73 8.08
N GLN A 22 -12.61 -8.99 9.36
CA GLN A 22 -13.54 -9.67 10.26
C GLN A 22 -14.76 -8.79 10.55
N ALA A 23 -14.54 -7.48 10.78
CA ALA A 23 -15.58 -6.54 11.14
C ALA A 23 -16.44 -6.06 9.95
N SER A 24 -15.89 -5.97 8.73
CA SER A 24 -16.55 -5.32 7.60
C SER A 24 -16.55 -6.15 6.31
N ALA A 25 -17.72 -6.21 5.66
CA ALA A 25 -17.83 -6.76 4.30
C ALA A 25 -17.12 -5.89 3.25
N ALA A 26 -17.15 -4.56 3.43
CA ALA A 26 -16.51 -3.63 2.51
C ALA A 26 -14.99 -3.84 2.43
N ALA A 27 -14.36 -4.18 3.56
CA ALA A 27 -12.96 -4.53 3.59
C ALA A 27 -12.68 -5.88 2.90
N ARG A 28 -13.51 -6.90 3.15
CA ARG A 28 -13.36 -8.22 2.51
C ARG A 28 -13.42 -8.13 0.99
N GLU A 29 -14.38 -7.39 0.45
CA GLU A 29 -14.53 -7.17 -0.98
C GLU A 29 -13.27 -6.54 -1.61
N VAL A 30 -12.65 -5.56 -0.94
CA VAL A 30 -11.39 -4.96 -1.41
C VAL A 30 -10.28 -5.99 -1.48
N PHE A 31 -10.13 -6.83 -0.46
CA PHE A 31 -9.11 -7.87 -0.45
C PHE A 31 -9.36 -8.96 -1.50
N GLU A 32 -10.62 -9.35 -1.70
CA GLU A 32 -11.03 -10.31 -2.73
C GLU A 32 -10.77 -9.78 -4.15
N GLU A 33 -11.12 -8.51 -4.42
CA GLU A 33 -10.86 -7.86 -5.71
C GLU A 33 -9.36 -7.79 -6.01
N VAL A 34 -8.54 -7.47 -5.00
CA VAL A 34 -7.07 -7.45 -5.15
C VAL A 34 -6.53 -8.85 -5.39
N ASP A 35 -6.98 -9.85 -4.65
CA ASP A 35 -6.57 -11.24 -4.84
C ASP A 35 -6.91 -11.73 -6.26
N GLU A 36 -8.11 -11.43 -6.75
CA GLU A 36 -8.55 -11.73 -8.12
C GLU A 36 -7.70 -11.00 -9.16
N ALA A 37 -7.47 -9.70 -8.98
CA ALA A 37 -6.71 -8.88 -9.90
C ALA A 37 -5.26 -9.36 -10.09
N LEU A 38 -4.67 -9.93 -9.02
CA LEU A 38 -3.32 -10.47 -9.02
C LEU A 38 -3.24 -11.96 -9.36
N GLY A 39 -4.37 -12.68 -9.35
CA GLY A 39 -4.37 -14.15 -9.42
C GLY A 39 -3.60 -14.81 -8.27
N GLN A 40 -3.50 -14.14 -7.12
CA GLN A 40 -2.70 -14.53 -5.96
C GLN A 40 -3.53 -14.31 -4.70
N LYS A 41 -3.41 -15.22 -3.72
CA LYS A 41 -4.01 -15.01 -2.39
C LYS A 41 -3.16 -14.05 -1.56
N LEU A 42 -3.10 -12.78 -1.94
CA LEU A 42 -2.32 -11.77 -1.24
C LEU A 42 -2.84 -11.53 0.18
N PHE A 43 -4.16 -11.52 0.38
CA PHE A 43 -4.72 -11.34 1.72
C PHE A 43 -4.36 -12.49 2.67
N GLN A 44 -4.22 -13.71 2.14
CA GLN A 44 -3.69 -14.85 2.88
C GLN A 44 -2.24 -14.61 3.36
N ILE A 45 -1.40 -14.00 2.51
CA ILE A 45 -0.03 -13.61 2.87
C ILE A 45 -0.06 -12.51 3.93
N MET A 46 -0.94 -11.51 3.78
CA MET A 46 -1.09 -10.42 4.74
C MET A 46 -1.50 -10.91 6.14
N LYS A 47 -2.43 -11.88 6.21
CA LYS A 47 -3.01 -12.32 7.49
C LYS A 47 -2.10 -13.30 8.25
N GLU A 48 -1.47 -14.24 7.56
CA GLU A 48 -0.76 -15.37 8.20
C GLU A 48 0.43 -15.89 7.39
N GLY A 49 0.87 -15.16 6.36
CA GLY A 49 2.03 -15.55 5.57
C GLY A 49 3.35 -15.39 6.35
N PRO A 50 4.45 -15.95 5.81
CA PRO A 50 5.79 -15.64 6.29
C PRO A 50 6.13 -14.15 6.13
N GLU A 51 6.81 -13.57 7.11
CA GLU A 51 7.18 -12.14 7.08
C GLU A 51 8.14 -11.80 5.93
N ASP A 52 9.09 -12.68 5.64
CA ASP A 52 10.01 -12.56 4.50
C ASP A 52 9.28 -12.54 3.15
N VAL A 53 8.18 -13.31 3.02
CA VAL A 53 7.33 -13.29 1.82
C VAL A 53 6.53 -11.99 1.72
N LEU A 54 5.93 -11.51 2.82
CA LEU A 54 5.18 -10.25 2.81
C LEU A 54 6.09 -9.05 2.53
N THR A 55 7.32 -9.07 3.05
CA THR A 55 8.29 -7.97 2.91
C THR A 55 8.95 -7.90 1.53
N LEU A 56 8.82 -8.92 0.68
CA LEU A 56 9.15 -8.81 -0.74
C LEU A 56 8.41 -7.61 -1.35
N THR A 57 9.14 -6.71 -2.00
CA THR A 57 8.61 -5.48 -2.56
C THR A 57 7.39 -5.71 -3.47
N GLU A 58 7.38 -6.79 -4.25
CA GLU A 58 6.24 -7.19 -5.09
C GLU A 58 4.95 -7.53 -4.33
N ASN A 59 5.04 -7.92 -3.05
CA ASN A 59 3.88 -8.23 -2.21
C ASN A 59 3.57 -7.06 -1.26
N ALA A 60 4.60 -6.43 -0.68
CA ALA A 60 4.45 -5.31 0.25
C ALA A 60 3.70 -4.14 -0.38
N GLN A 61 4.00 -3.78 -1.64
CA GLN A 61 3.36 -2.65 -2.31
C GLN A 61 1.85 -2.81 -2.48
N PRO A 62 1.35 -3.86 -3.15
CA PRO A 62 -0.09 -4.06 -3.26
C PRO A 62 -0.75 -4.33 -1.90
N ALA A 63 -0.07 -4.94 -0.93
CA ALA A 63 -0.64 -5.20 0.40
C ALA A 63 -0.93 -3.91 1.19
N ILE A 64 0.00 -2.96 1.19
CA ILE A 64 -0.17 -1.66 1.86
C ILE A 64 -1.31 -0.87 1.20
N MET A 65 -1.34 -0.86 -0.14
CA MET A 65 -2.41 -0.21 -0.90
C MET A 65 -3.77 -0.84 -0.58
N ALA A 66 -3.88 -2.17 -0.64
CA ALA A 66 -5.13 -2.89 -0.37
C ALA A 66 -5.66 -2.59 1.04
N ASN A 67 -4.80 -2.61 2.06
CA ASN A 67 -5.21 -2.30 3.43
C ASN A 67 -5.68 -0.85 3.57
N ALA A 68 -5.00 0.11 2.94
CA ALA A 68 -5.41 1.51 2.99
C ALA A 68 -6.73 1.77 2.27
N ILE A 69 -6.94 1.16 1.09
CA ILE A 69 -8.20 1.24 0.36
C ILE A 69 -9.32 0.51 1.09
N ALA A 70 -9.04 -0.60 1.78
CA ALA A 70 -10.02 -1.28 2.63
C ALA A 70 -10.50 -0.36 3.76
N VAL A 71 -9.58 0.33 4.46
CA VAL A 71 -9.95 1.32 5.48
C VAL A 71 -10.82 2.44 4.89
N LEU A 72 -10.42 2.97 3.74
CA LEU A 72 -11.20 4.00 3.04
C LEU A 72 -12.60 3.50 2.68
N ARG A 73 -12.72 2.29 2.12
CA ARG A 73 -14.01 1.73 1.70
C ARG A 73 -14.95 1.51 2.88
N VAL A 74 -14.41 1.12 4.04
CA VAL A 74 -15.17 1.04 5.29
C VAL A 74 -15.65 2.43 5.74
N LEU A 75 -14.77 3.43 5.74
CA LEU A 75 -15.14 4.82 6.07
C LEU A 75 -16.24 5.36 5.15
N GLU A 76 -16.18 5.04 3.86
CA GLU A 76 -17.18 5.44 2.88
C GLU A 76 -18.52 4.73 3.12
N ARG A 77 -18.52 3.39 3.16
CA ARG A 77 -19.76 2.60 3.19
C ARG A 77 -20.44 2.56 4.55
N GLU A 78 -19.67 2.55 5.63
CA GLU A 78 -20.20 2.40 7.00
C GLU A 78 -20.12 3.71 7.77
N GLY A 79 -19.09 4.52 7.51
CA GLY A 79 -18.91 5.82 8.15
C GLY A 79 -19.65 6.97 7.46
N GLY A 80 -20.12 6.79 6.22
CA GLY A 80 -20.74 7.86 5.42
C GLY A 80 -19.77 9.02 5.12
N ILE A 81 -18.47 8.74 5.12
CA ILE A 81 -17.42 9.73 4.88
C ILE A 81 -16.83 9.46 3.51
N THR A 82 -17.14 10.33 2.54
CA THR A 82 -16.48 10.28 1.23
C THR A 82 -15.25 11.17 1.21
N LEU A 83 -14.24 10.73 0.45
CA LEU A 83 -12.99 11.46 0.32
C LEU A 83 -13.20 12.83 -0.35
N ALA A 84 -14.07 12.89 -1.37
CA ALA A 84 -14.43 14.12 -2.08
C ALA A 84 -15.10 15.18 -1.18
N GLU A 85 -15.84 14.78 -0.14
CA GLU A 85 -16.48 15.72 0.78
C GLU A 85 -15.55 16.19 1.91
N LYS A 86 -14.57 15.38 2.28
CA LYS A 86 -13.77 15.58 3.52
C LYS A 86 -12.34 16.00 3.26
N ALA A 87 -11.82 15.82 2.05
CA ALA A 87 -10.46 16.16 1.70
C ALA A 87 -10.43 17.22 0.60
N ASP A 88 -9.56 18.21 0.78
CA ASP A 88 -9.19 19.15 -0.28
C ASP A 88 -8.03 18.59 -1.11
N PHE A 89 -7.24 17.68 -0.53
CA PHE A 89 -6.05 17.08 -1.15
C PHE A 89 -5.88 15.61 -0.77
N VAL A 90 -5.27 14.86 -1.68
CA VAL A 90 -4.70 13.54 -1.42
C VAL A 90 -3.23 13.53 -1.78
N ALA A 91 -2.43 12.78 -1.03
CA ALA A 91 -1.03 12.57 -1.35
C ALA A 91 -0.58 11.21 -0.81
N GLY A 92 0.53 10.71 -1.30
CA GLY A 92 1.15 9.53 -0.69
C GLY A 92 2.63 9.46 -0.96
N HIS A 93 3.33 8.72 -0.09
CA HIS A 93 4.78 8.63 -0.14
C HIS A 93 5.23 7.41 -0.95
N SER A 94 5.97 7.61 -2.04
CA SER A 94 6.45 6.53 -2.91
C SER A 94 5.29 5.66 -3.42
N LEU A 95 5.19 4.37 -3.03
CA LEU A 95 4.04 3.53 -3.41
C LEU A 95 2.69 4.16 -2.99
N GLY A 96 2.68 4.91 -1.88
CA GLY A 96 1.48 5.53 -1.34
C GLY A 96 0.85 6.52 -2.31
N GLU A 97 1.61 7.07 -3.26
CA GLU A 97 1.09 7.95 -4.30
C GLU A 97 0.10 7.21 -5.22
N TYR A 98 0.39 5.96 -5.56
CA TYR A 98 -0.53 5.11 -6.34
C TYR A 98 -1.80 4.79 -5.54
N THR A 99 -1.65 4.57 -4.23
CA THR A 99 -2.80 4.43 -3.31
C THR A 99 -3.65 5.71 -3.30
N ALA A 100 -3.02 6.89 -3.26
CA ALA A 100 -3.72 8.17 -3.30
C ALA A 100 -4.47 8.39 -4.63
N LEU A 101 -3.84 8.03 -5.76
CA LEU A 101 -4.48 8.07 -7.08
C LEU A 101 -5.67 7.10 -7.17
N CYS A 102 -5.53 5.89 -6.63
CA CYS A 102 -6.64 4.94 -6.52
C CYS A 102 -7.77 5.48 -5.64
N ALA A 103 -7.44 6.06 -4.48
CA ALA A 103 -8.40 6.65 -3.57
C ALA A 103 -9.16 7.84 -4.18
N ALA A 104 -8.50 8.61 -5.05
CA ALA A 104 -9.13 9.69 -5.81
C ALA A 104 -9.92 9.22 -7.04
N GLY A 105 -9.93 7.92 -7.35
CA GLY A 105 -10.61 7.35 -8.52
C GLY A 105 -9.88 7.56 -9.84
N ALA A 106 -8.62 8.01 -9.83
CA ALA A 106 -7.81 8.13 -11.05
C ALA A 106 -7.39 6.77 -11.60
N PHE A 107 -7.18 5.78 -10.71
CA PHE A 107 -6.98 4.38 -11.05
C PHE A 107 -8.07 3.51 -10.43
N SER A 108 -8.43 2.44 -11.13
CA SER A 108 -9.23 1.36 -10.54
C SER A 108 -8.39 0.61 -9.49
N LEU A 109 -9.05 -0.05 -8.54
CA LEU A 109 -8.37 -0.86 -7.53
C LEU A 109 -7.59 -2.01 -8.17
N ALA A 110 -8.23 -2.74 -9.09
CA ALA A 110 -7.61 -3.83 -9.82
C ALA A 110 -6.37 -3.40 -10.64
N ASP A 111 -6.44 -2.27 -11.35
CA ASP A 111 -5.28 -1.77 -12.12
C ASP A 111 -4.17 -1.27 -11.21
N THR A 112 -4.52 -0.63 -10.09
CA THR A 112 -3.54 -0.21 -9.09
C THR A 112 -2.81 -1.41 -8.48
N ALA A 113 -3.53 -2.49 -8.17
CA ALA A 113 -2.94 -3.73 -7.66
C ALA A 113 -1.93 -4.31 -8.66
N ARG A 114 -2.33 -4.46 -9.94
CA ARG A 114 -1.47 -4.96 -11.01
C ARG A 114 -0.25 -4.08 -11.24
N LEU A 115 -0.44 -2.76 -11.24
CA LEU A 115 0.63 -1.78 -11.41
C LEU A 115 1.65 -1.85 -10.28
N LEU A 116 1.19 -1.94 -9.02
CA LEU A 116 2.08 -2.04 -7.86
C LEU A 116 2.82 -3.38 -7.81
N LYS A 117 2.16 -4.48 -8.22
CA LYS A 117 2.82 -5.78 -8.38
C LYS A 117 3.96 -5.70 -9.40
N LEU A 118 3.67 -5.17 -10.59
CA LEU A 118 4.65 -4.97 -11.66
C LEU A 118 5.79 -4.04 -11.22
N ARG A 119 5.46 -2.93 -10.54
CA ARG A 119 6.44 -1.98 -9.99
C ARG A 119 7.36 -2.67 -9.00
N GLY A 120 6.82 -3.45 -8.06
CA GLY A 120 7.62 -4.16 -7.08
C GLY A 120 8.55 -5.21 -7.70
N GLN A 121 8.05 -5.97 -8.69
CA GLN A 121 8.86 -6.93 -9.46
C GLN A 121 9.98 -6.24 -10.23
N SER A 122 9.68 -5.12 -10.89
CA SER A 122 10.66 -4.33 -11.64
C SER A 122 11.75 -3.78 -10.72
N MET A 123 11.38 -3.30 -9.52
CA MET A 123 12.34 -2.83 -8.53
C MET A 123 13.25 -3.95 -8.02
N GLN A 124 12.72 -5.14 -7.75
CA GLN A 124 13.52 -6.29 -7.31
C GLN A 124 14.45 -6.81 -8.40
N ALA A 125 14.05 -6.72 -9.66
CA ALA A 125 14.88 -7.13 -10.79
C ALA A 125 15.99 -6.12 -11.13
N ALA A 126 15.84 -4.86 -10.72
CA ALA A 126 16.76 -3.79 -11.11
C ALA A 126 18.16 -3.89 -10.48
N VAL A 127 18.26 -4.48 -9.28
CA VAL A 127 19.53 -4.62 -8.55
C VAL A 127 19.57 -6.00 -7.86
N PRO A 128 20.65 -6.79 -7.99
CA PRO A 128 20.78 -8.08 -7.33
C PRO A 128 20.61 -7.99 -5.81
N VAL A 129 20.12 -9.07 -5.19
CA VAL A 129 19.98 -9.14 -3.74
C VAL A 129 21.34 -9.00 -3.07
N GLY A 130 21.43 -8.08 -2.12
CA GLY A 130 22.68 -7.77 -1.40
C GLY A 130 23.54 -6.70 -2.09
N GLU A 131 23.13 -6.23 -3.26
CA GLU A 131 23.74 -5.09 -3.94
C GLU A 131 22.89 -3.83 -3.72
N GLY A 132 23.54 -2.71 -3.39
CA GLY A 132 22.86 -1.46 -3.05
C GLY A 132 22.34 -1.40 -1.60
N ALA A 133 22.26 -0.19 -1.07
CA ALA A 133 21.73 0.09 0.26
C ALA A 133 21.10 1.49 0.30
N MET A 134 20.25 1.73 1.28
CA MET A 134 19.71 3.04 1.60
C MET A 134 20.03 3.37 3.06
N CYS A 135 20.32 4.64 3.33
CA CYS A 135 20.47 5.15 4.70
C CYS A 135 19.60 6.39 4.91
N VAL A 136 19.19 6.61 6.16
CA VAL A 136 18.48 7.81 6.59
C VAL A 136 19.45 8.67 7.38
N LEU A 137 19.69 9.90 6.91
CA LEU A 137 20.58 10.84 7.57
C LEU A 137 19.77 11.88 8.34
N LEU A 138 20.01 12.00 9.64
CA LEU A 138 19.33 12.95 10.52
C LEU A 138 20.26 14.10 10.89
N GLY A 139 19.92 15.32 10.50
CA GLY A 139 20.71 16.52 10.79
C GLY A 139 22.05 16.61 10.04
N ALA A 140 22.21 15.85 8.96
CA ALA A 140 23.35 15.96 8.05
C ALA A 140 23.09 17.05 6.99
N ASP A 141 24.12 17.84 6.71
CA ASP A 141 24.22 18.63 5.48
C ASP A 141 24.88 17.77 4.37
N ILE A 142 24.97 18.31 3.15
CA ILE A 142 25.57 17.61 2.01
C ILE A 142 27.03 17.22 2.30
N GLU A 143 27.76 18.06 3.02
CA GLU A 143 29.17 17.81 3.36
C GLU A 143 29.28 16.58 4.27
N LYS A 144 28.47 16.49 5.34
CA LYS A 144 28.40 15.32 6.21
C LYS A 144 27.86 14.07 5.52
N ALA A 145 26.98 14.22 4.53
CA ALA A 145 26.42 13.08 3.78
C ALA A 145 27.40 12.44 2.80
N THR A 146 28.46 13.16 2.42
CA THR A 146 29.43 12.75 1.40
C THR A 146 30.81 12.37 1.95
N ALA A 147 31.03 12.57 3.26
CA ALA A 147 32.25 12.15 3.98
C ALA A 147 32.28 10.64 4.23
#